data_AF-A0A2N2DE65-F1
#
_entry.id   AF-A0A2N2DE65-F1
#
_cell.length_a   1.000
_cell.length_b   1.000
_cell.length_c   1.000
_cell.angle_alpha   90.00
_cell.angle_beta   90.00
_cell.angle_gamma   90.00
#
_symmetry.space_group_name_H-M   'P 1'
#
loop_
_entity.id
_entity.type
_entity.pdbx_description
1 polymer ?
#
loop_
_entity_poly.entity_id
_entity_poly.type
_entity_poly.pdbx_seq_one_letter_code
_entity_poly.pdbx_strand_id
1 'polypeptide(L)'
;MLGKIITAKDKTKNLLHYAKEYEVKDPLTLGLIFRLWSELDVINKGVYLHDLTLITGEPLLVISHNQRAEPTRLTYRGKKYDELNSIIEILASCEKFYIYLVFTGSDPPQWHLEVCEQNPYIRAIPGLKRLIAEVVQQSLFNEEFKKIYREAFMVLIDSALAAGDREQFMNLTKEWKIIA
;
A
#
# COMPACT_ATOMS: atom_id res chain seq x y z
N MET A 1 6.20 22.37 -14.65
CA MET A 1 6.67 22.51 -13.26
C MET A 1 7.79 21.50 -13.05
N LEU A 2 9.00 21.94 -12.72
CA LEU A 2 10.05 21.02 -12.27
C LEU A 2 9.56 20.42 -10.94
N GLY A 3 9.31 19.11 -10.93
CA GLY A 3 8.77 18.42 -9.75
C GLY A 3 9.68 18.62 -8.54
N LYS A 4 9.10 18.89 -7.37
CA LYS A 4 9.83 18.98 -6.11
C LYS A 4 10.61 17.67 -5.92
N ILE A 5 11.93 17.77 -5.70
CA ILE A 5 12.74 16.62 -5.32
C ILE A 5 12.32 16.22 -3.90
N ILE A 6 11.78 15.01 -3.75
CA ILE A 6 11.37 14.47 -2.45
C ILE A 6 12.62 13.99 -1.71
N THR A 7 12.90 14.59 -0.55
CA THR A 7 14.09 14.26 0.25
C THR A 7 13.77 13.25 1.35
N ALA A 8 14.79 12.58 1.89
CA ALA A 8 14.66 11.77 3.11
C ALA A 8 14.02 12.54 4.29
N LYS A 9 14.25 13.87 4.35
CA LYS A 9 13.63 14.74 5.36
C LYS A 9 12.13 14.93 5.13
N ASP A 10 11.69 15.06 3.89
CA ASP A 10 10.25 15.12 3.56
C ASP A 10 9.56 13.79 3.92
N LYS A 11 10.19 12.66 3.57
CA LYS A 11 9.70 11.30 3.87
C LYS A 11 9.58 11.04 5.37
N THR A 12 10.59 11.39 6.16
CA THR A 12 10.55 11.22 7.62
C THR A 12 9.57 12.17 8.29
N LYS A 13 9.45 13.42 7.81
CA LYS A 13 8.40 14.35 8.26
C LYS A 13 7.01 13.77 8.01
N ASN A 14 6.81 13.11 6.87
CA ASN A 14 5.55 12.43 6.54
C ASN A 14 5.19 11.35 7.58
N LEU A 15 6.13 10.47 7.92
CA LEU A 15 5.91 9.42 8.94
C LEU A 15 5.61 9.97 10.33
N LEU A 16 6.36 11.00 10.75
CA LEU A 16 6.14 11.63 12.05
C LEU A 16 4.80 12.37 12.10
N HIS A 17 4.39 12.99 10.99
CA HIS A 17 3.08 13.62 10.88
C HIS A 17 1.97 12.58 10.98
N TYR A 18 2.07 11.48 10.21
CA TYR A 18 1.15 10.35 10.26
C TYR A 18 1.03 9.77 11.68
N ALA A 19 2.16 9.50 12.35
CA ALA A 19 2.17 8.96 13.70
C ALA A 19 1.42 9.84 14.70
N LYS A 20 1.58 11.17 14.56
CA LYS A 20 0.94 12.16 15.42
C LYS A 20 -0.55 12.31 15.11
N GLU A 21 -0.92 12.48 13.84
CA GLU A 21 -2.29 12.77 13.41
C GLU A 21 -3.23 11.59 13.66
N TYR A 22 -2.75 10.36 13.41
CA TYR A 22 -3.53 9.14 13.59
C TYR A 22 -3.33 8.48 14.96
N GLU A 23 -2.68 9.18 15.89
CA GLU A 23 -2.40 8.71 17.26
C GLU A 23 -1.84 7.27 17.31
N VAL A 24 -0.83 6.98 16.51
CA VAL A 24 -0.25 5.63 16.42
C VAL A 24 0.27 5.20 17.78
N LYS A 25 -0.24 4.08 18.31
CA LYS A 25 0.14 3.51 19.61
C LYS A 25 0.84 2.16 19.50
N ASP A 26 0.82 1.55 18.31
CA ASP A 26 1.46 0.26 18.11
C ASP A 26 2.99 0.34 18.28
N PRO A 27 3.59 -0.44 19.20
CA PRO A 27 5.03 -0.47 19.41
C PRO A 27 5.85 -0.81 18.15
N LEU A 28 5.38 -1.75 17.31
CA LEU A 28 6.09 -2.12 16.10
C LEU A 28 6.12 -0.94 15.12
N THR A 29 4.96 -0.34 14.87
CA THR A 29 4.82 0.81 13.98
C THR A 29 5.65 2.00 14.44
N LEU A 30 5.58 2.36 15.72
CA LEU A 30 6.39 3.44 16.29
C LEU A 30 7.88 3.12 16.19
N GLY A 31 8.28 1.88 16.52
CA GLY A 31 9.66 1.41 16.40
C GLY A 31 10.20 1.56 14.97
N LEU A 32 9.42 1.15 13.96
CA LEU A 32 9.77 1.31 12.55
C LEU A 32 9.90 2.78 12.15
N ILE A 33 8.94 3.63 12.54
CA ILE A 33 8.97 5.07 12.21
C ILE A 33 10.21 5.73 12.81
N PHE A 34 10.52 5.48 14.08
CA PHE A 34 11.72 6.03 14.72
C PHE A 34 13.00 5.50 14.11
N ARG A 35 13.03 4.20 13.75
CA ARG A 35 14.21 3.61 13.12
C ARG A 35 14.47 4.22 11.74
N LEU A 36 13.44 4.34 10.90
CA LEU A 36 13.53 4.99 9.59
C LEU A 36 13.86 6.49 9.69
N TRP A 37 13.43 7.16 10.77
CA TRP A 37 13.83 8.54 11.05
C TRP A 37 15.32 8.66 11.39
N SER A 38 15.89 7.68 12.09
CA SER A 38 17.32 7.63 12.40
C SER A 38 18.20 7.13 11.26
N GLU A 39 17.66 6.34 10.34
CA GLU A 39 18.36 5.73 9.21
C GLU A 39 18.00 6.44 7.90
N LEU A 40 18.51 7.66 7.73
CA LEU A 40 18.19 8.48 6.57
C LEU A 40 18.57 7.83 5.23
N ASP A 41 19.62 7.00 5.20
CA ASP A 41 20.03 6.26 4.00
C ASP A 41 19.01 5.20 3.60
N VAL A 42 18.33 4.57 4.57
CA VAL A 42 17.30 3.57 4.31
C VAL A 42 16.04 4.25 3.81
N ILE A 43 15.52 5.26 4.51
CA ILE A 43 14.29 5.95 4.09
C ILE A 43 14.43 6.63 2.72
N ASN A 44 15.65 7.04 2.33
CA ASN A 44 15.89 7.63 1.01
C ASN A 44 15.56 6.66 -0.14
N LYS A 45 15.71 5.34 0.08
CA LYS A 45 15.36 4.27 -0.86
C LYS A 45 13.85 3.98 -0.93
N GLY A 46 13.07 4.46 0.04
CA GLY A 46 11.64 4.17 0.17
C GLY A 46 10.80 5.05 -0.76
N VAL A 47 9.98 4.45 -1.60
CA VAL A 47 9.08 5.10 -2.56
C VAL A 47 7.67 5.13 -1.97
N TYR A 48 7.14 6.32 -1.71
CA TYR A 48 5.79 6.48 -1.15
C TYR A 48 4.73 6.26 -2.22
N LEU A 49 3.75 5.43 -1.89
CA LEU A 49 2.63 5.11 -2.76
C LEU A 49 1.33 5.72 -2.23
N HIS A 50 0.50 6.21 -3.14
CA HIS A 50 -0.87 6.63 -2.82
C HIS A 50 -1.90 5.49 -3.00
N ASP A 51 -1.51 4.40 -3.68
CA ASP A 51 -2.36 3.22 -3.87
C ASP A 51 -1.55 1.91 -3.82
N LEU A 52 -2.25 0.79 -3.58
CA LEU A 52 -1.67 -0.55 -3.51
C LEU A 52 -1.75 -1.31 -4.85
N THR A 53 -1.79 -0.62 -5.99
CA THR A 53 -1.92 -1.29 -7.30
C THR A 53 -0.79 -2.30 -7.49
N LEU A 54 -1.17 -3.58 -7.68
CA LEU A 54 -0.35 -4.79 -7.79
C LEU A 54 1.17 -4.58 -7.89
N ILE A 55 1.82 -4.68 -6.74
CA ILE A 55 3.27 -4.78 -6.62
C ILE A 55 3.62 -6.22 -6.26
N THR A 56 4.02 -7.02 -7.25
CA THR A 56 4.39 -8.42 -7.02
C THR A 56 5.91 -8.57 -6.91
N GLY A 57 6.38 -9.18 -5.82
CA GLY A 57 7.79 -9.58 -5.64
C GLY A 57 8.71 -8.50 -5.07
N GLU A 58 8.36 -7.22 -5.18
CA GLU A 58 9.10 -6.11 -4.59
C GLU A 58 8.83 -5.98 -3.08
N PRO A 59 9.75 -5.37 -2.32
CA PRO A 59 9.56 -5.12 -0.90
C PRO A 59 8.53 -4.00 -0.68
N LEU A 60 7.41 -4.34 -0.05
CA LEU A 60 6.31 -3.42 0.28
C LEU A 60 6.14 -3.33 1.80
N LEU A 61 6.47 -2.17 2.35
CA LEU A 61 6.22 -1.81 3.73
C LEU A 61 4.84 -1.17 3.85
N VAL A 62 3.94 -1.82 4.58
CA VAL A 62 2.64 -1.28 4.97
C VAL A 62 2.78 -0.75 6.40
N ILE A 63 2.46 0.52 6.61
CA ILE A 63 2.45 1.18 7.91
C ILE A 63 1.01 1.55 8.24
N SER A 64 0.54 1.11 9.40
CA SER A 64 -0.84 1.29 9.83
C SER A 64 -0.93 1.82 11.25
N HIS A 65 -1.89 2.70 11.49
CA HIS A 65 -2.25 3.21 12.80
C HIS A 65 -3.21 2.28 13.55
N ASN A 66 -3.84 1.31 12.87
CA ASN A 66 -4.83 0.40 13.44
C ASN A 66 -4.51 -1.06 13.11
N GLN A 67 -3.88 -1.75 14.05
CA GLN A 67 -3.51 -3.17 13.91
C GLN A 67 -4.69 -4.11 13.67
N ARG A 68 -5.90 -3.76 14.13
CA ARG A 68 -7.06 -4.63 14.00
C ARG A 68 -7.62 -4.66 12.58
N ALA A 69 -7.47 -3.55 11.85
CA ALA A 69 -7.91 -3.44 10.47
C ALA A 69 -6.82 -3.96 9.52
N GLU A 70 -5.59 -3.51 9.73
CA GLU A 70 -4.46 -3.87 8.88
C GLU A 70 -3.15 -3.70 9.68
N PRO A 71 -2.40 -4.77 10.01
CA PRO A 71 -1.18 -4.62 10.79
C PRO A 71 -0.01 -4.11 9.96
N THR A 72 0.85 -3.30 10.59
CA THR A 72 2.13 -2.89 10.02
C THR A 72 2.98 -4.12 9.72
N ARG A 73 3.51 -4.21 8.50
CA ARG A 73 4.26 -5.37 8.00
C ARG A 73 5.10 -5.01 6.80
N LEU A 74 6.09 -5.85 6.52
CA LEU A 74 6.79 -5.89 5.24
C LEU A 74 6.35 -7.14 4.47
N THR A 75 6.02 -6.99 3.19
CA THR A 75 5.87 -8.11 2.26
C THR A 75 7.03 -8.11 1.29
N TYR A 76 7.78 -9.21 1.20
CA TYR A 76 8.89 -9.34 0.24
C TYR A 76 9.03 -10.79 -0.22
N ARG A 77 9.11 -11.01 -1.53
CA ARG A 77 9.21 -12.35 -2.16
C ARG A 77 8.13 -13.34 -1.67
N GLY A 78 6.89 -12.86 -1.53
CA GLY A 78 5.75 -13.66 -1.07
C GLY A 78 5.75 -14.01 0.42
N LYS A 79 6.73 -13.52 1.20
CA LYS A 79 6.78 -13.68 2.65
C LYS A 79 6.35 -12.39 3.34
N LYS A 80 5.70 -12.55 4.51
CA LYS A 80 5.36 -11.45 5.42
C LYS A 80 6.35 -11.42 6.58
N TYR A 81 6.77 -10.23 6.96
CA TYR A 81 7.65 -9.97 8.10
C TYR A 81 6.98 -8.91 8.98
N ASP A 82 6.90 -9.20 10.27
CA ASP A 82 6.26 -8.39 11.30
C ASP A 82 7.20 -8.12 12.50
N GLU A 83 8.44 -8.59 12.43
CA GLU A 83 9.47 -8.27 13.43
C GLU A 83 10.32 -7.06 13.01
N LEU A 84 10.49 -6.10 13.92
CA LEU A 84 11.20 -4.84 13.67
C LEU A 84 12.59 -5.05 13.06
N ASN A 85 13.42 -5.90 13.67
CA ASN A 85 14.80 -6.10 13.22
C ASN A 85 14.85 -6.75 11.83
N SER A 86 14.04 -7.78 11.60
CA SER A 86 13.96 -8.44 10.30
C SER A 86 13.48 -7.49 9.20
N ILE A 87 12.49 -6.65 9.48
CA ILE A 87 12.02 -5.63 8.53
C ILE A 87 13.17 -4.69 8.17
N ILE A 88 13.86 -4.12 9.17
CA ILE A 88 14.93 -3.14 8.94
C ILE A 88 16.12 -3.73 8.19
N GLU A 89 16.53 -4.96 8.54
CA GLU A 89 17.59 -5.67 7.80
C GLU A 89 17.26 -5.83 6.32
N ILE A 90 16.01 -6.22 6.01
CA ILE A 90 15.56 -6.37 4.63
C ILE A 90 15.56 -5.02 3.92
N LEU A 91 14.97 -3.98 4.53
CA LEU A 91 14.91 -2.65 3.95
C LEU A 91 16.29 -2.08 3.67
N ALA A 92 17.25 -2.27 4.58
CA ALA A 92 18.64 -1.85 4.41
C ALA A 92 19.33 -2.57 3.26
N SER A 93 19.05 -3.85 3.03
CA SER A 93 19.62 -4.66 1.95
C SER A 93 19.04 -4.36 0.56
N CYS A 94 17.86 -3.74 0.48
CA CYS A 94 17.21 -3.45 -0.78
C CYS A 94 17.80 -2.18 -1.42
N GLU A 95 17.76 -2.09 -2.75
CA GLU A 95 18.10 -0.85 -3.48
C GLU A 95 16.95 0.17 -3.43
N LYS A 96 15.71 -0.34 -3.44
CA LYS A 96 14.46 0.41 -3.32
C LYS A 96 13.44 -0.42 -2.57
N PHE A 97 12.47 0.24 -1.96
CA PHE A 97 11.26 -0.42 -1.43
C PHE A 97 10.08 0.53 -1.48
N TYR A 98 8.88 0.00 -1.30
CA TYR A 98 7.65 0.77 -1.39
C TYR A 98 7.04 0.96 0.00
N ILE A 99 6.54 2.16 0.27
CA ILE A 99 5.89 2.52 1.54
C ILE A 99 4.45 2.88 1.23
N TYR A 100 3.53 2.19 1.90
CA TYR A 100 2.11 2.50 1.89
C TYR A 100 1.64 2.81 3.31
N LEU A 101 0.97 3.96 3.47
CA LEU A 101 0.36 4.35 4.74
C LEU A 101 -1.15 4.05 4.69
N VAL A 102 -1.67 3.39 5.72
CA VAL A 102 -3.10 3.09 5.84
C VAL A 102 -3.80 4.32 6.43
N PHE A 103 -4.82 4.85 5.76
CA PHE A 103 -5.58 6.01 6.24
C PHE A 103 -7.02 5.63 6.60
N THR A 104 -7.62 6.34 7.55
CA THR A 104 -9.08 6.32 7.73
C THR A 104 -9.74 7.27 6.74
N GLY A 105 -10.44 6.75 5.74
CA GLY A 105 -11.13 7.54 4.71
C GLY A 105 -10.91 7.00 3.31
N SER A 106 -11.60 7.59 2.32
CA SER A 106 -11.47 7.22 0.91
C SER A 106 -10.17 7.74 0.28
N ASP A 107 -9.69 8.91 0.73
CA ASP A 107 -8.59 9.64 0.09
C ASP A 107 -7.45 9.95 1.07
N PRO A 108 -6.18 9.75 0.67
CA PRO A 108 -5.03 10.19 1.47
C PRO A 108 -4.99 11.72 1.61
N PRO A 109 -4.51 12.24 2.76
CA PRO A 109 -4.40 13.68 2.97
C PRO A 109 -3.33 14.32 2.05
N GLN A 110 -3.52 15.61 1.74
CA GLN A 110 -2.66 16.34 0.80
C GLN A 110 -1.16 16.29 1.14
N TRP A 111 -0.83 16.37 2.44
CA TRP A 111 0.56 16.32 2.91
C TRP A 111 1.24 14.96 2.62
N HIS A 112 0.46 13.90 2.44
CA HIS A 112 0.95 12.60 1.99
C HIS A 112 1.10 12.55 0.47
N LEU A 113 0.11 13.05 -0.26
CA LEU A 113 0.17 13.13 -1.72
C LEU A 113 1.38 13.94 -2.22
N GLU A 114 1.82 14.94 -1.46
CA GLU A 114 3.02 15.75 -1.77
C GLU A 114 4.34 14.98 -1.70
N VAL A 115 4.39 13.84 -0.99
CA VAL A 115 5.57 12.98 -0.91
C VAL A 115 5.43 11.69 -1.69
N CYS A 116 4.21 11.36 -2.14
CA CYS A 116 3.97 10.22 -3.00
C CYS A 116 4.74 10.37 -4.31
N GLU A 117 5.40 9.30 -4.70
CA GLU A 117 6.10 9.19 -5.95
C GLU A 117 5.19 8.43 -6.93
N GLN A 118 5.38 8.64 -8.23
CA GLN A 118 4.59 7.93 -9.21
C GLN A 118 4.87 6.43 -9.13
N ASN A 119 3.81 5.64 -8.91
CA ASN A 119 3.91 4.20 -8.95
C ASN A 119 4.37 3.76 -10.36
N PRO A 120 5.57 3.18 -10.50
CA PRO A 120 6.13 2.85 -11.82
C PRO A 120 5.30 1.77 -12.55
N TYR A 121 4.49 1.00 -11.81
CA TYR A 121 3.64 -0.06 -12.36
C TYR A 121 2.32 0.48 -12.96
N ILE A 122 1.93 1.72 -12.64
CA ILE A 122 0.71 2.35 -13.19
C ILE A 122 0.95 2.89 -14.61
N ARG A 123 2.18 3.25 -14.96
CA ARG A 123 2.48 3.96 -16.22
C ARG A 123 2.73 3.08 -17.45
N ALA A 124 2.76 1.76 -17.35
CA ALA A 124 3.45 0.98 -18.39
C ALA A 124 2.81 -0.34 -18.84
N ILE A 125 1.51 -0.61 -18.66
CA ILE A 125 0.93 -1.83 -19.26
C ILE A 125 -0.38 -1.54 -20.01
N PRO A 126 -0.31 -1.25 -21.32
CA PRO A 126 -1.42 -1.51 -22.23
C PRO A 126 -1.79 -2.99 -22.09
N GLY A 127 -2.98 -3.27 -21.55
CA GLY A 127 -3.38 -4.64 -21.20
C GLY A 127 -3.11 -5.04 -19.76
N LEU A 128 -2.86 -4.11 -18.83
CA LEU A 128 -2.84 -4.41 -17.38
C LEU A 128 -4.10 -5.15 -16.96
N LYS A 129 -5.28 -4.76 -17.48
CA LYS A 129 -6.54 -5.50 -17.27
C LYS A 129 -6.45 -6.97 -17.73
N ARG A 130 -5.72 -7.24 -18.81
CA ARG A 130 -5.54 -8.59 -19.39
C ARG A 130 -4.51 -9.40 -18.62
N LEU A 131 -3.40 -8.79 -18.17
CA LEU A 131 -2.40 -9.43 -17.31
C LEU A 131 -2.96 -9.70 -15.91
N ILE A 132 -3.74 -8.77 -15.36
CA ILE A 132 -4.54 -8.98 -14.14
C ILE A 132 -5.54 -10.11 -14.38
N ALA A 133 -6.24 -10.15 -15.52
CA ALA A 133 -7.14 -11.25 -15.84
C ALA A 133 -6.41 -12.61 -15.99
N GLU A 134 -5.21 -12.65 -16.55
CA GLU A 134 -4.40 -13.88 -16.72
C GLU A 134 -3.80 -14.35 -15.38
N VAL A 135 -3.31 -13.43 -14.54
CA VAL A 135 -2.81 -13.72 -13.19
C VAL A 135 -3.96 -14.11 -12.25
N VAL A 136 -5.11 -13.44 -12.36
CA VAL A 136 -6.35 -13.84 -11.67
C VAL A 136 -6.79 -15.22 -12.16
N GLN A 137 -6.75 -15.51 -13.47
CA GLN A 137 -7.08 -16.86 -13.99
C GLN A 137 -6.15 -17.95 -13.46
N GLN A 138 -4.85 -17.69 -13.33
CA GLN A 138 -3.91 -18.65 -12.72
C GLN A 138 -4.07 -18.77 -11.19
N SER A 139 -4.53 -17.70 -10.53
CA SER A 139 -4.70 -17.63 -9.07
C SER A 139 -6.11 -18.04 -8.59
N LEU A 140 -7.09 -18.18 -9.50
CA LEU A 140 -8.45 -18.67 -9.23
C LEU A 140 -8.47 -20.15 -8.78
N PHE A 141 -7.33 -20.87 -8.79
CA PHE A 141 -7.22 -22.20 -8.19
C PHE A 141 -6.87 -22.17 -6.70
N ASN A 142 -6.60 -21.00 -6.12
CA ASN A 142 -6.38 -20.83 -4.69
C ASN A 142 -7.65 -20.24 -4.02
N GLU A 143 -8.37 -21.09 -3.28
CA GLU A 143 -9.62 -20.72 -2.58
C GLU A 143 -9.42 -19.64 -1.51
N GLU A 144 -8.24 -19.56 -0.89
CA GLU A 144 -7.93 -18.53 0.10
C GLU A 144 -7.75 -17.16 -0.57
N PHE A 145 -7.10 -17.12 -1.73
CA PHE A 145 -6.97 -15.91 -2.54
C PHE A 145 -8.33 -15.44 -3.08
N LYS A 146 -9.17 -16.35 -3.57
CA LYS A 146 -10.56 -16.04 -3.98
C LYS A 146 -11.33 -15.38 -2.85
N LYS A 147 -11.22 -15.90 -1.62
CA LYS A 147 -11.89 -15.35 -0.45
C LYS A 147 -11.43 -13.93 -0.15
N ILE A 148 -10.11 -13.72 -0.05
CA ILE A 148 -9.52 -12.41 0.25
C ILE A 148 -9.85 -11.40 -0.86
N TYR A 149 -9.75 -11.81 -2.12
CA TYR A 149 -10.06 -10.96 -3.25
C TYR A 149 -11.55 -10.58 -3.27
N ARG A 150 -12.46 -11.52 -3.01
CA ARG A 150 -13.90 -11.24 -2.90
C ARG A 150 -14.21 -10.28 -1.77
N GLU A 151 -13.61 -10.49 -0.60
CA GLU A 151 -13.78 -9.60 0.55
C GLU A 151 -13.29 -8.18 0.22
N ALA A 152 -12.12 -8.03 -0.41
CA ALA A 152 -11.60 -6.72 -0.83
C ALA A 152 -12.43 -6.08 -1.95
N PHE A 153 -12.95 -6.85 -2.90
CA PHE A 153 -13.75 -6.34 -4.01
C PHE A 153 -15.15 -5.92 -3.56
N MET A 154 -15.72 -6.59 -2.55
CA MET A 154 -17.00 -6.21 -1.94
C MET A 154 -16.91 -4.86 -1.23
N VAL A 155 -15.77 -4.54 -0.61
CA VAL A 155 -15.55 -3.21 0.00
C VAL A 155 -15.65 -2.09 -1.04
N LEU A 156 -15.16 -2.29 -2.27
CA LEU A 156 -15.28 -1.31 -3.35
C LEU A 156 -16.74 -1.13 -3.80
N ILE A 157 -17.51 -2.22 -3.84
CA ILE A 157 -18.93 -2.20 -4.17
C ILE A 157 -19.74 -1.47 -3.08
N ASP A 158 -19.48 -1.80 -1.81
CA ASP A 158 -20.14 -1.17 -0.66
C ASP A 158 -19.79 0.32 -0.55
N SER A 159 -18.55 0.70 -0.89
CA SER A 159 -18.13 2.09 -0.98
C SER A 159 -18.86 2.85 -2.10
N ALA A 160 -19.04 2.24 -3.27
CA ALA A 160 -19.79 2.85 -4.37
C ALA A 160 -21.29 3.00 -4.02
N LEU A 161 -21.86 2.04 -3.30
CA LEU A 161 -23.22 2.13 -2.75
C LEU A 161 -23.35 3.27 -1.73
N ALA A 162 -22.41 3.37 -0.79
CA ALA A 162 -22.41 4.40 0.25
C ALA A 162 -22.25 5.81 -0.33
N ALA A 163 -21.47 5.95 -1.41
CA ALA A 163 -21.30 7.21 -2.13
C ALA A 163 -22.46 7.55 -3.10
N GLY A 164 -23.40 6.63 -3.31
CA GLY A 164 -24.46 6.79 -4.30
C GLY A 164 -23.97 6.79 -5.76
N ASP A 165 -22.75 6.35 -6.01
CA ASP A 165 -22.16 6.27 -7.35
C ASP A 165 -22.68 5.03 -8.08
N ARG A 166 -23.84 5.20 -8.71
CA ARG A 166 -24.55 4.14 -9.43
C ARG A 166 -23.74 3.59 -10.61
N GLU A 167 -22.96 4.42 -11.29
CA GLU A 167 -22.20 3.99 -12.47
C GLU A 167 -21.03 3.11 -12.04
N GLN A 168 -20.28 3.54 -11.03
CA GLN A 168 -19.18 2.78 -10.47
C GLN A 168 -19.67 1.46 -9.83
N PHE A 169 -20.77 1.51 -9.08
CA PHE A 169 -21.41 0.31 -8.53
C PHE A 169 -21.77 -0.71 -9.62
N MET A 170 -22.41 -0.27 -10.70
CA MET A 170 -22.82 -1.16 -11.79
C MET A 170 -21.63 -1.77 -12.53
N ASN A 171 -20.54 -1.01 -12.70
CA ASN A 171 -19.32 -1.51 -13.32
C ASN A 171 -18.61 -2.53 -12.41
N LEU A 172 -18.44 -2.24 -11.12
CA LEU A 172 -17.85 -3.16 -10.16
C LEU A 172 -18.68 -4.44 -9.99
N THR A 173 -20.02 -4.34 -9.99
CA THR A 173 -20.90 -5.51 -9.89
C THR A 173 -20.80 -6.42 -11.12
N LYS A 174 -20.60 -5.86 -12.32
CA LYS A 174 -20.35 -6.63 -13.55
C LYS A 174 -19.01 -7.35 -13.48
N GLU A 175 -17.97 -6.69 -13.00
CA GLU A 175 -16.63 -7.28 -12.82
C GLU A 175 -16.63 -8.38 -11.75
N TRP A 176 -17.39 -8.20 -10.66
CA TRP A 176 -17.55 -9.22 -9.61
C TRP A 176 -18.18 -10.52 -10.11
N LYS A 177 -19.18 -10.45 -11.00
CA LYS A 177 -19.82 -11.64 -11.59
C LYS A 177 -18.89 -12.52 -12.42
N ILE A 178 -17.73 -12.01 -12.82
CA ILE A 178 -16.72 -12.77 -13.57
C ILE A 178 -15.83 -13.57 -12.60
N ILE A 179 -15.79 -13.17 -11.32
CA ILE A 179 -14.86 -13.65 -10.28
C ILE A 179 -15.61 -14.45 -9.18
N ALA A 180 -16.93 -14.28 -9.07
CA ALA A 180 -17.86 -15.03 -8.21
C ALA A 180 -18.19 -16.42 -8.78
#